data_AF-A0A1I1VHC1-F1
#
_entry.id   AF-A0A1I1VHC1-F1
#
_cell.length_a   1.000
_cell.length_b   1.000
_cell.length_c   1.000
_cell.angle_alpha   90.00
_cell.angle_beta   90.00
_cell.angle_gamma   90.00
#
_symmetry.space_group_name_H-M   'P 1'
#
loop_
_entity.id
_entity.type
_entity.pdbx_description
1 polymer ?
#
loop_
_entity_poly.entity_id
_entity_poly.type
_entity_poly.pdbx_seq_one_letter_code
_entity_poly.pdbx_strand_id
1 'polypeptide(L)'
;MLRKIPLILLLLLFCAGFIMWGLYLMEIEDHYGDLQEIYFESENGDLILNKQNQTFGIISKNWKRANVITKQKDTLDLYDFVNENRYEVLRSETKLNLSDLTFEKLMKLKNEESVKSILNN
;
A
#
# COMPACT_ATOMS: atom_id res chain seq x y z
N MET A 1 -45.07 -15.28 -11.96
CA MET A 1 -44.22 -14.09 -11.69
C MET A 1 -43.09 -14.34 -10.68
N LEU A 2 -43.23 -15.22 -9.67
CA LEU A 2 -42.20 -15.45 -8.63
C LEU A 2 -40.82 -15.94 -9.13
N ARG A 3 -40.75 -16.69 -10.25
CA ARG A 3 -39.47 -17.26 -10.74
C ARG A 3 -38.41 -16.23 -11.17
N LYS A 4 -38.82 -14.98 -11.45
CA LYS A 4 -37.89 -13.91 -11.89
C LYS A 4 -37.38 -13.04 -10.73
N ILE A 5 -38.02 -13.12 -9.56
CA ILE A 5 -37.62 -12.36 -8.35
C ILE A 5 -36.15 -12.61 -7.95
N PRO A 6 -35.63 -13.87 -7.90
CA PRO A 6 -34.23 -14.08 -7.53
C PRO A 6 -33.26 -13.48 -8.55
N LEU A 7 -33.61 -13.47 -9.84
CA LEU A 7 -32.78 -12.87 -10.88
C LEU A 7 -32.72 -11.34 -10.74
N ILE A 8 -33.87 -10.71 -10.45
CA ILE A 8 -33.93 -9.26 -10.19
C ILE A 8 -33.13 -8.90 -8.94
N LEU A 9 -33.23 -9.70 -7.87
CA LEU A 9 -32.45 -9.50 -6.65
C LEU A 9 -30.95 -9.64 -6.90
N LEU A 10 -30.54 -10.65 -7.67
CA LEU A 10 -29.14 -10.84 -8.06
C LEU A 10 -28.61 -9.64 -8.86
N LEU A 11 -29.40 -9.13 -9.81
CA LEU A 11 -29.05 -7.95 -10.59
C LEU A 11 -28.88 -6.72 -9.69
N LEU A 12 -29.80 -6.51 -8.74
CA LEU A 12 -29.71 -5.40 -7.79
C LEU A 12 -28.48 -5.51 -6.89
N LEU A 13 -28.16 -6.70 -6.39
CA LEU A 13 -26.95 -6.94 -5.60
C LEU A 13 -25.68 -6.69 -6.42
N PHE A 14 -25.68 -7.10 -7.69
CA PHE A 14 -24.58 -6.82 -8.60
C PHE A 14 -24.40 -5.31 -8.82
N CYS A 15 -25.48 -4.57 -9.12
CA CYS A 15 -25.43 -3.12 -9.28
C CYS A 15 -24.95 -2.41 -8.00
N ALA A 16 -25.46 -2.81 -6.84
CA ALA A 16 -25.04 -2.25 -5.56
C ALA A 16 -23.55 -2.51 -5.29
N GLY A 17 -23.08 -3.74 -5.55
CA GLY A 17 -21.66 -4.10 -5.44
C GLY A 17 -20.78 -3.28 -6.38
N PHE A 18 -21.21 -3.08 -7.62
CA PHE A 18 -20.48 -2.28 -8.60
C PHE A 18 -20.37 -0.81 -8.19
N ILE A 19 -21.45 -0.21 -7.69
CA ILE A 19 -21.44 1.17 -7.17
C ILE A 19 -20.52 1.29 -5.96
N MET A 20 -20.62 0.38 -5.00
CA MET A 20 -19.73 0.38 -3.83
C MET A 20 -18.26 0.23 -4.21
N TRP A 21 -17.95 -0.63 -5.20
CA TRP A 21 -16.60 -0.79 -5.71
C TRP A 21 -16.08 0.50 -6.38
N GLY A 22 -16.91 1.17 -7.19
CA GLY A 22 -16.53 2.43 -7.82
C GLY A 22 -16.26 3.55 -6.80
N LEU A 23 -17.12 3.67 -5.77
CA LEU A 23 -16.92 4.64 -4.69
C LEU A 23 -15.66 4.34 -3.87
N TYR A 24 -15.36 3.06 -3.64
CA TYR A 24 -14.13 2.63 -2.99
C TYR A 24 -12.89 3.05 -3.77
N LEU A 25 -12.86 2.81 -5.09
CA LEU A 25 -11.73 3.22 -5.93
C LEU A 25 -11.56 4.74 -5.94
N MET A 26 -12.66 5.49 -6.05
CA MET A 26 -12.64 6.95 -6.01
C MET A 26 -12.09 7.48 -4.67
N GLU A 27 -12.47 6.88 -3.54
CA GLU A 27 -11.93 7.27 -2.23
C GLU A 27 -10.41 7.06 -2.17
N ILE A 28 -9.88 5.96 -2.72
CA ILE A 28 -8.43 5.71 -2.74
C ILE A 28 -7.70 6.71 -3.65
N GLU A 29 -8.24 6.97 -4.84
CA GLU A 29 -7.67 7.96 -5.78
C GLU A 29 -7.67 9.37 -5.17
N ASP A 30 -8.77 9.80 -4.54
CA ASP A 30 -8.88 11.10 -3.87
C ASP A 30 -7.87 11.24 -2.72
N HIS A 31 -7.55 10.16 -2.02
CA HIS A 31 -6.61 10.18 -0.91
C HIS A 31 -5.14 10.17 -1.33
N TYR A 32 -4.78 9.34 -2.30
CA TYR A 32 -3.37 9.08 -2.62
C TYR A 32 -2.92 9.66 -3.96
N GLY A 33 -3.84 9.98 -4.87
CA GLY A 33 -3.53 10.45 -6.22
C GLY A 33 -2.51 9.54 -6.89
N ASP A 34 -1.36 10.11 -7.28
CA ASP A 34 -0.25 9.39 -7.91
C ASP A 34 0.33 8.25 -7.03
N LEU A 35 0.15 8.30 -5.71
CA LEU A 35 0.63 7.28 -4.78
C LEU A 35 -0.34 6.08 -4.65
N GLN A 36 -1.48 6.09 -5.35
CA GLN A 36 -2.46 4.99 -5.27
C GLN A 36 -1.88 3.63 -5.64
N GLU A 37 -0.87 3.60 -6.51
CA GLU A 37 -0.19 2.35 -6.91
C GLU A 37 0.47 1.68 -5.71
N ILE A 38 1.04 2.45 -4.77
CA ILE A 38 1.55 1.91 -3.51
C ILE A 38 0.41 1.27 -2.72
N TYR A 39 -0.78 1.88 -2.68
CA TYR A 39 -1.92 1.31 -1.98
C TYR A 39 -2.38 -0.02 -2.60
N PHE A 40 -2.35 -0.17 -3.92
CA PHE A 40 -2.83 -1.39 -4.59
C PHE A 40 -1.77 -2.51 -4.65
N GLU A 41 -0.52 -2.21 -4.96
CA GLU A 41 0.52 -3.22 -5.25
C GLU A 41 1.29 -3.68 -4.01
N SER A 42 1.38 -2.84 -2.97
CA SER A 42 2.10 -3.22 -1.76
C SER A 42 1.35 -4.24 -0.90
N GLU A 43 1.99 -4.76 0.12
CA GLU A 43 1.39 -5.63 1.14
C GLU A 43 1.79 -5.15 2.54
N ASN A 44 1.01 -5.57 3.54
CA ASN A 44 1.35 -5.30 4.93
C ASN A 44 2.67 -5.98 5.29
N GLY A 45 3.66 -5.18 5.68
CA GLY A 45 5.01 -5.67 5.94
C GLY A 45 6.04 -5.32 4.86
N ASP A 46 5.60 -4.85 3.69
CA ASP A 46 6.50 -4.28 2.69
C ASP A 46 7.21 -3.05 3.26
N LEU A 47 8.43 -2.81 2.79
CA LEU A 47 9.23 -1.66 3.16
C LEU A 47 9.01 -0.55 2.15
N ILE A 48 8.88 0.68 2.62
CA ILE A 48 8.90 1.87 1.79
C ILE A 48 10.09 2.74 2.16
N LEU A 49 10.80 3.21 1.14
CA LEU A 49 11.92 4.14 1.27
C LEU A 49 11.53 5.46 0.64
N ASN A 50 11.73 6.53 1.39
CA ASN A 50 11.72 7.89 0.86
C ASN A 50 13.14 8.22 0.39
N LYS A 51 13.32 8.35 -0.93
CA LYS A 51 14.64 8.56 -1.53
C LYS A 51 15.17 9.98 -1.33
N GLN A 52 14.31 10.93 -0.95
CA GLN A 52 14.70 12.33 -0.76
C GLN A 52 15.44 12.53 0.56
N ASN A 53 14.91 11.96 1.65
CA ASN A 53 15.44 12.13 3.00
C ASN A 53 16.07 10.87 3.58
N GLN A 54 16.16 9.79 2.79
CA GLN A 54 16.72 8.48 3.17
C GLN A 54 16.02 7.84 4.39
N THR A 55 14.76 8.22 4.64
CA THR A 55 13.94 7.57 5.65
C THR A 55 13.25 6.35 5.07
N PHE A 56 12.88 5.41 5.94
CA PHE A 56 12.17 4.20 5.56
C PHE A 56 11.23 3.76 6.67
N GLY A 57 10.23 2.97 6.30
CA GLY A 57 9.27 2.40 7.22
C GLY A 57 8.62 1.15 6.65
N ILE A 58 7.70 0.57 7.42
CA ILE A 58 6.89 -0.58 7.01
C ILE A 58 5.50 -0.10 6.62
N ILE A 59 5.02 -0.53 5.46
CA ILE A 59 3.67 -0.30 5.01
C ILE A 59 2.70 -1.12 5.88
N SER A 60 1.66 -0.45 6.37
CA SER A 60 0.55 -1.03 7.12
C SER A 60 -0.77 -0.48 6.59
N LYS A 61 -1.54 -1.32 5.93
CA LYS A 61 -2.78 -1.01 5.24
C LYS A 61 -3.98 -1.64 5.91
N ASN A 62 -5.08 -0.92 5.83
CA ASN A 62 -6.43 -1.44 5.97
C ASN A 62 -7.20 -1.13 4.68
N TRP A 63 -8.48 -1.51 4.64
CA TRP A 63 -9.33 -1.31 3.47
C TRP A 63 -9.60 0.17 3.11
N LYS A 64 -9.21 1.15 3.92
CA LYS A 64 -9.42 2.58 3.62
C LYS A 64 -8.13 3.37 3.51
N ARG A 65 -7.07 2.91 4.18
CA ARG A 65 -5.87 3.69 4.41
C ARG A 65 -4.61 2.84 4.31
N ALA A 66 -3.56 3.42 3.77
CA ALA A 66 -2.19 2.95 3.88
C ALA A 66 -1.43 3.89 4.81
N ASN A 67 -0.83 3.31 5.83
CA ASN A 67 0.06 4.00 6.77
C ASN A 67 1.48 3.46 6.63
N VAL A 68 2.43 4.22 7.17
CA VAL A 68 3.83 3.82 7.31
C VAL A 68 4.20 3.84 8.78
N ILE A 69 4.64 2.68 9.27
CA ILE A 69 5.20 2.53 10.62
C ILE A 69 6.70 2.84 10.52
N THR A 70 7.12 3.93 11.16
CA THR A 70 8.52 4.36 11.16
C THR A 70 9.33 3.61 12.22
N LYS A 71 10.66 3.75 12.18
CA LYS A 71 11.55 3.13 13.17
C LYS A 71 11.29 3.62 14.60
N GLN A 72 10.80 4.85 14.75
CA GLN A 72 10.40 5.47 16.01
C GLN A 72 9.08 4.90 16.56
N LYS A 73 8.44 3.96 15.83
CA LYS A 73 7.10 3.41 16.09
C LYS A 73 5.97 4.44 15.94
N ASP A 74 6.26 5.55 15.26
CA ASP A 74 5.21 6.47 14.84
C ASP A 74 4.48 5.87 13.64
N THR A 75 3.18 6.15 13.55
CA THR A 75 2.35 5.78 12.40
C THR A 75 2.02 7.04 11.64
N LEU A 76 2.51 7.15 10.41
CA LEU A 76 2.24 8.26 9.50
C LEU A 76 1.32 7.79 8.38
N ASP A 77 0.50 8.68 7.84
CA ASP A 77 -0.19 8.40 6.59
C ASP A 77 0.85 8.22 5.47
N LEU A 78 0.58 7.32 4.52
CA LEU A 78 1.47 7.07 3.38
C LEU A 78 1.79 8.36 2.61
N TYR A 79 0.78 9.21 2.39
CA TYR A 79 0.94 10.46 1.68
C TYR A 79 1.93 11.38 2.42
N ASP A 80 1.75 11.53 3.73
CA ASP A 80 2.61 12.36 4.58
C ASP A 80 4.04 11.84 4.67
N PHE A 81 4.22 10.51 4.68
CA PHE A 81 5.55 9.89 4.74
C PHE A 81 6.36 10.12 3.47
N VAL A 82 5.71 9.96 2.31
CA VAL A 82 6.37 10.05 1.01
C VAL A 82 6.58 11.52 0.64
N ASN A 83 5.56 12.37 0.82
CA ASN A 83 5.52 13.83 0.57
C ASN A 83 5.85 14.27 -0.88
N GLU A 84 6.71 13.56 -1.59
CA GLU A 84 7.08 13.72 -2.99
C GLU A 84 7.11 12.34 -3.67
N ASN A 85 6.80 12.24 -4.97
CA ASN A 85 6.78 10.99 -5.75
C ASN A 85 8.17 10.32 -5.95
N ARG A 86 9.09 10.44 -5.00
CA ARG A 86 10.43 9.86 -4.99
C ARG A 86 10.54 8.76 -3.95
N TYR A 87 10.01 7.59 -4.28
CA TYR A 87 9.95 6.46 -3.37
C TYR A 87 10.42 5.16 -4.02
N GLU A 88 10.71 4.18 -3.18
CA GLU A 88 10.88 2.81 -3.61
C GLU A 88 10.18 1.89 -2.60
N VAL A 89 9.45 0.90 -3.10
CA VAL A 89 8.81 -0.12 -2.27
C VAL A 89 9.54 -1.43 -2.47
N LEU A 90 10.00 -2.03 -1.37
CA LEU A 90 10.74 -3.28 -1.34
C LEU A 90 9.94 -4.36 -0.62
N ARG A 91 9.91 -5.56 -1.20
CA ARG A 91 9.32 -6.76 -0.62
C ARG A 91 10.39 -7.77 -0.24
N SER A 92 10.30 -8.31 0.98
CA SER A 92 11.14 -9.43 1.41
C SER A 92 10.28 -10.68 1.57
N GLU A 93 10.83 -11.84 1.22
CA GLU A 93 10.20 -13.14 1.48
C GLU A 93 10.26 -13.50 2.98
N THR A 94 11.13 -12.81 3.75
CA THR A 94 11.28 -13.01 5.19
C THR A 94 10.82 -11.78 5.96
N LYS A 95 10.26 -11.99 7.15
CA LYS A 95 9.84 -10.88 8.01
C LYS A 95 11.06 -10.13 8.53
N LEU A 96 11.23 -8.90 8.08
CA LEU A 96 12.29 -8.01 8.56
C LEU A 96 11.83 -7.24 9.81
N ASN A 97 12.73 -7.11 10.78
CA ASN A 97 12.48 -6.31 11.97
C ASN A 97 13.03 -4.90 11.77
N LEU A 98 12.15 -3.89 11.82
CA LEU A 98 12.49 -2.51 11.54
C LEU A 98 13.54 -1.92 12.50
N SER A 99 13.57 -2.39 13.77
CA SER A 99 14.56 -1.95 14.75
C SER A 99 15.99 -2.28 14.31
N ASP A 100 16.15 -3.40 13.60
CA ASP A 100 17.44 -4.00 13.26
C ASP A 100 17.93 -3.58 11.86
N LEU A 101 17.16 -2.71 11.21
CA LEU A 101 17.44 -2.17 9.89
C LEU A 101 18.06 -0.77 10.00
N THR A 102 18.98 -0.51 9.08
CA THR A 102 19.52 0.81 8.74
C THR A 102 19.38 0.99 7.24
N PHE A 103 19.42 2.23 6.77
CA PHE A 103 19.35 2.51 5.33
C PHE A 103 20.45 1.77 4.56
N GLU A 104 21.69 1.79 5.07
CA GLU A 104 22.82 1.04 4.49
C GLU A 104 22.56 -0.47 4.41
N LYS A 105 22.00 -1.06 5.48
CA LYS A 105 21.68 -2.49 5.51
C LYS A 105 20.58 -2.83 4.51
N LEU A 106 19.59 -1.96 4.32
CA LEU A 106 18.56 -2.12 3.29
C LEU A 106 19.14 -2.08 1.89
N MET A 107 20.03 -1.13 1.61
CA MET A 107 20.71 -1.06 0.31
C MET A 107 21.58 -2.29 0.07
N LYS A 108 22.24 -2.81 1.10
CA LYS A 108 22.99 -4.07 1.01
C LYS A 108 22.08 -5.25 0.69
N LEU A 109 20.97 -5.41 1.40
CA LEU A 109 19.99 -6.48 1.15
C LEU A 109 19.41 -6.40 -0.26
N LYS A 110 19.21 -5.18 -0.78
CA LYS A 110 18.76 -4.96 -2.17
C LYS A 110 19.82 -5.41 -3.17
N ASN A 111 21.08 -5.05 -2.96
CA ASN A 111 22.19 -5.45 -3.83
C ASN A 111 22.45 -6.97 -3.80
N GLU A 112 22.15 -7.62 -2.68
CA GLU A 112 22.22 -9.07 -2.49
C GLU A 112 20.94 -9.79 -2.95
N GLU A 113 20.00 -9.09 -3.59
CA GLU A 113 18.69 -9.59 -4.06
C GLU A 113 17.83 -10.27 -2.98
N SER A 114 18.13 -10.03 -1.70
CA SER A 114 17.39 -10.55 -0.55
C SER A 114 16.06 -9.81 -0.31
N VAL A 115 15.91 -8.63 -0.94
CA VAL A 115 14.68 -7.88 -1.06
C VAL A 115 14.49 -7.45 -2.51
N LYS A 116 13.25 -7.52 -3.00
CA LYS A 116 12.90 -7.20 -4.39
C LYS A 116 12.23 -5.84 -4.45
N SER A 117 12.62 -5.01 -5.40
CA SER A 117 11.92 -3.76 -5.71
C SER A 117 10.62 -4.09 -6.44
N ILE A 118 9.49 -3.69 -5.88
CA ILE A 118 8.17 -3.90 -6.49
C ILE A 118 7.65 -2.62 -7.16
N LEU A 119 8.00 -1.45 -6.62
CA LEU A 119 7.68 -0.14 -7.17
C LEU A 119 8.87 0.78 -7.01
N ASN A 120 9.12 1.62 -8.01
CA ASN A 120 10.19 2.60 -7.97
C ASN A 120 9.80 3.82 -8.79
N ASN A 121 9.78 4.99 -8.15
CA ASN A 121 9.53 6.28 -8.77
C ASN A 121 10.60 7.27 -8.30
#